data_AF-A0A7X4KIH4-F1
#
_entry.id   AF-A0A7X4KIH4-F1
#
_cell.length_a   1.000
_cell.length_b   1.000
_cell.length_c   1.000
_cell.angle_alpha   90.00
_cell.angle_beta   90.00
_cell.angle_gamma   90.00
#
_symmetry.space_group_name_H-M   'P 1'
#
loop_
_entity.id
_entity.type
_entity.pdbx_description
1 polymer ?
#
loop_
_entity_poly.entity_id
_entity_poly.type
_entity_poly.pdbx_seq_one_letter_code
_entity_poly.pdbx_strand_id
1 'polypeptide(L)'
;MNVFDAKPTAENYPEALRAVRNELALSQSAFAVAAGYSAVMQGRYETARNKPNSAVPSDKTAKAIKAMVEQERAKQQALSQTPSAAEVQPLKSISPHQLEQLVGKMLSQHTGAPCVVSVDNAEFSNGGVRMTVSLVVEQKLPSA
;
A
#
# COMPACT_ATOMS: atom_id res chain seq x y z
N MET A 1 -19.44 -4.06 -12.06
CA MET A 1 -20.32 -2.88 -11.91
C MET A 1 -19.48 -1.74 -11.38
N ASN A 2 -19.28 -0.65 -12.13
CA ASN A 2 -18.40 0.45 -11.71
C ASN A 2 -19.14 1.33 -10.71
N VAL A 3 -18.69 1.32 -9.45
CA VAL A 3 -19.34 2.03 -8.33
C VAL A 3 -19.51 3.54 -8.57
N PHE A 4 -18.70 4.13 -9.44
CA PHE A 4 -18.68 5.57 -9.72
C PHE A 4 -19.62 6.05 -10.83
N ASP A 5 -20.31 5.13 -11.50
CA ASP A 5 -21.41 5.50 -12.40
C ASP A 5 -22.72 5.71 -11.62
N ALA A 6 -22.77 5.29 -10.34
CA ALA A 6 -23.88 5.54 -9.45
C ALA A 6 -23.86 7.01 -8.98
N LYS A 7 -24.97 7.72 -9.17
CA LYS A 7 -25.15 9.06 -8.61
C LYS A 7 -24.96 9.01 -7.09
N PRO A 8 -24.39 10.06 -6.47
CA PRO A 8 -24.30 10.18 -5.01
C PRO A 8 -25.63 10.05 -4.29
N THR A 9 -26.76 10.19 -5.02
CA THR A 9 -28.14 10.05 -4.54
C THR A 9 -28.71 8.63 -4.66
N ALA A 10 -27.98 7.67 -5.21
CA ALA A 10 -28.43 6.29 -5.31
C ALA A 10 -28.49 5.59 -3.93
N GLU A 11 -29.44 4.69 -3.74
CA GLU A 11 -29.61 3.95 -2.47
C GLU A 11 -28.42 3.06 -2.15
N ASN A 12 -27.80 2.47 -3.17
CA ASN A 12 -26.64 1.58 -3.05
C ASN A 12 -25.30 2.34 -2.91
N TYR A 13 -25.29 3.67 -3.05
CA TYR A 13 -24.05 4.46 -2.98
C TYR A 13 -23.25 4.24 -1.67
N PRO A 14 -23.86 4.18 -0.47
CA PRO A 14 -23.12 3.95 0.78
C PRO A 14 -22.40 2.61 0.83
N GLU A 15 -23.06 1.55 0.36
CA GLU A 15 -22.49 0.20 0.30
C GLU A 15 -21.38 0.14 -0.74
N ALA A 16 -21.60 0.74 -1.89
CA ALA A 16 -20.64 0.80 -2.97
C ALA A 16 -19.37 1.58 -2.55
N LEU A 17 -19.53 2.72 -1.87
CA LEU A 17 -18.42 3.50 -1.32
C LEU A 17 -17.60 2.69 -0.30
N ARG A 18 -18.28 1.96 0.59
CA ARG A 18 -17.62 1.07 1.56
C ARG A 18 -16.86 -0.06 0.87
N ALA A 19 -17.43 -0.67 -0.17
CA ALA A 19 -16.80 -1.72 -0.94
C ALA A 19 -15.50 -1.24 -1.59
N VAL A 20 -15.52 -0.04 -2.20
CA VAL A 20 -14.31 0.56 -2.78
C VAL A 20 -13.26 0.86 -1.70
N ARG A 21 -13.67 1.44 -0.56
CA ARG A 21 -12.71 1.71 0.51
C ARG A 21 -12.01 0.42 0.97
N ASN A 22 -12.77 -0.67 1.11
CA ASN A 22 -12.24 -1.97 1.47
C ASN A 22 -11.34 -2.56 0.38
N GLU A 23 -11.70 -2.42 -0.90
CA GLU A 23 -10.86 -2.80 -2.05
C GLU A 23 -9.50 -2.09 -2.03
N LEU A 24 -9.48 -0.81 -1.66
CA LEU A 24 -8.26 -0.03 -1.51
C LEU A 24 -7.50 -0.29 -0.20
N ALA A 25 -8.02 -1.15 0.68
CA ALA A 25 -7.49 -1.44 2.02
C ALA A 25 -7.26 -0.18 2.88
N LEU A 26 -8.09 0.86 2.70
CA LEU A 26 -7.98 2.12 3.43
C LEU A 26 -8.89 2.15 4.66
N SER A 27 -8.42 2.79 5.73
CA SER A 27 -9.28 3.16 6.86
C SER A 27 -10.23 4.29 6.46
N GLN A 28 -11.34 4.46 7.19
CA GLN A 28 -12.27 5.57 6.93
C GLN A 28 -11.59 6.94 7.03
N SER A 29 -10.66 7.10 7.98
CA SER A 29 -9.88 8.33 8.13
C SER A 29 -8.95 8.57 6.94
N ALA A 30 -8.17 7.55 6.55
CA ALA A 30 -7.23 7.66 5.42
C ALA A 30 -7.96 7.96 4.10
N PHE A 31 -9.10 7.33 3.87
CA PHE A 31 -9.93 7.56 2.69
C PHE A 31 -10.46 9.00 2.65
N ALA A 32 -10.96 9.51 3.78
CA ALA A 32 -11.46 10.88 3.88
C ALA A 32 -10.37 11.92 3.64
N VAL A 33 -9.20 11.71 4.23
CA VAL A 33 -8.02 12.59 4.04
C VAL A 33 -7.59 12.60 2.57
N ALA A 34 -7.49 11.42 1.93
CA ALA A 34 -7.09 11.31 0.53
C ALA A 34 -8.09 12.01 -0.41
N ALA A 35 -9.38 11.97 -0.10
CA ALA A 35 -10.43 12.62 -0.88
C ALA A 35 -10.77 14.05 -0.42
N GLY A 36 -10.06 14.59 0.58
CA GLY A 36 -10.14 16.00 0.98
C GLY A 36 -11.38 16.38 1.81
N TYR A 37 -11.87 15.50 2.69
CA TYR A 37 -12.96 15.80 3.64
C TYR A 37 -12.74 15.17 5.02
N SER A 38 -13.61 15.53 5.98
CA SER A 38 -13.51 15.05 7.36
C SER A 38 -13.81 13.55 7.50
N ALA A 39 -13.03 12.84 8.32
CA ALA A 39 -13.25 11.44 8.67
C ALA A 39 -14.67 11.16 9.22
N VAL A 40 -15.27 12.12 9.94
CA VAL A 40 -16.65 12.00 10.45
C VAL A 40 -17.64 11.87 9.30
N MET A 41 -17.42 12.61 8.20
CA MET A 41 -18.29 12.56 7.03
C MET A 41 -18.18 11.23 6.29
N GLN A 42 -17.02 10.56 6.31
CA GLN A 42 -16.89 9.24 5.70
C GLN A 42 -17.86 8.23 6.32
N GLY A 43 -17.94 8.19 7.65
CA GLY A 43 -18.88 7.31 8.35
C GLY A 43 -20.34 7.62 7.97
N ARG A 44 -20.68 8.90 7.80
CA ARG A 44 -22.02 9.33 7.38
C ARG A 44 -22.33 8.98 5.93
N TYR A 45 -21.36 9.04 5.03
CA TYR A 45 -21.52 8.65 3.63
C TYR A 45 -21.62 7.14 3.42
N GLU A 46 -20.97 6.35 4.29
CA GLU A 46 -21.08 4.89 4.30
C GLU A 46 -22.31 4.38 5.06
N THR A 47 -23.06 5.27 5.74
CA THR A 47 -24.28 4.89 6.45
C THR A 47 -25.44 4.74 5.47
N ALA A 48 -26.26 3.69 5.63
CA ALA A 48 -27.42 3.47 4.76
C ALA A 48 -28.40 4.66 4.86
N ARG A 49 -29.00 5.04 3.72
CA ARG A 49 -29.83 6.26 3.61
C ARG A 49 -30.98 6.35 4.60
N ASN A 50 -31.55 5.22 4.95
CA ASN A 50 -32.69 5.13 5.87
C ASN A 50 -32.28 5.19 7.35
N LYS A 51 -30.98 5.29 7.67
CA LYS A 51 -30.48 5.34 9.05
C LYS A 51 -30.24 6.78 9.50
N PRO A 52 -30.40 7.07 10.81
CA PRO A 52 -30.04 8.35 11.37
C PRO A 52 -28.56 8.64 11.13
N ASN A 53 -28.22 9.91 10.85
CA ASN A 53 -26.87 10.40 10.53
C ASN A 53 -26.31 10.02 9.14
N SER A 54 -27.12 9.44 8.25
CA SER A 54 -26.73 9.33 6.84
C SER A 54 -26.52 10.72 6.23
N ALA A 55 -25.49 10.85 5.39
CA ALA A 55 -25.27 12.06 4.59
C ALA A 55 -25.07 11.70 3.11
N VAL A 56 -25.32 12.67 2.24
CA VAL A 56 -25.06 12.55 0.80
C VAL A 56 -23.89 13.48 0.46
N PRO A 57 -22.82 12.98 -0.17
CA PRO A 57 -21.74 13.85 -0.59
C PRO A 57 -22.21 14.82 -1.66
N SER A 58 -21.72 16.06 -1.59
CA SER A 58 -21.93 17.05 -2.66
C SER A 58 -21.31 16.56 -3.98
N ASP A 59 -21.75 17.10 -5.12
CA ASP A 59 -21.17 16.78 -6.42
C ASP A 59 -19.66 17.03 -6.47
N LYS A 60 -19.18 18.10 -5.80
CA LYS A 60 -17.76 18.40 -5.68
C LYS A 60 -17.02 17.29 -4.93
N THR A 61 -17.57 16.83 -3.82
CA THR A 61 -17.00 15.75 -3.00
C THR A 61 -17.03 14.42 -3.75
N ALA A 62 -18.12 14.10 -4.44
CA ALA A 62 -18.23 12.88 -5.24
C ALA A 62 -17.19 12.83 -6.37
N LYS A 63 -16.97 13.96 -7.05
CA LYS A 63 -15.89 14.09 -8.06
C LYS A 63 -14.50 13.88 -7.45
N ALA A 64 -14.25 14.44 -6.27
CA ALA A 64 -12.98 14.26 -5.56
C ALA A 64 -12.74 12.79 -5.15
N ILE A 65 -13.77 12.11 -4.64
CA ILE A 65 -13.71 10.69 -4.31
C ILE A 65 -13.39 9.87 -5.56
N LYS A 66 -14.09 10.12 -6.68
CA LYS A 66 -13.86 9.41 -7.94
C LYS A 66 -12.42 9.58 -8.43
N ALA A 67 -11.93 10.82 -8.49
CA ALA A 67 -10.57 11.11 -8.92
C ALA A 67 -9.51 10.44 -8.03
N MET A 68 -9.71 10.46 -6.71
CA MET A 68 -8.82 9.79 -5.76
C MET A 68 -8.80 8.28 -5.97
N VAL A 69 -9.96 7.65 -6.18
CA VAL A 69 -10.05 6.20 -6.38
C VAL A 69 -9.42 5.78 -7.71
N GLU A 70 -9.63 6.54 -8.78
CA GLU A 70 -8.97 6.31 -10.07
C GLU A 70 -7.45 6.40 -9.95
N GLN A 71 -6.95 7.41 -9.22
CA GLN A 71 -5.53 7.56 -8.93
C GLN A 71 -4.99 6.36 -8.13
N GLU A 72 -5.70 5.89 -7.11
CA GLU A 72 -5.22 4.81 -6.25
C GLU A 72 -5.28 3.44 -6.90
N ARG A 73 -6.29 3.20 -7.73
CA ARG A 73 -6.32 2.02 -8.62
C ARG A 73 -5.19 2.06 -9.65
N ALA A 74 -4.90 3.23 -10.24
CA ALA A 74 -3.79 3.37 -11.18
C ALA A 74 -2.44 3.09 -10.50
N LYS A 75 -2.23 3.54 -9.25
CA LYS A 75 -1.03 3.19 -8.46
C LYS A 75 -0.93 1.70 -8.19
N GLN A 76 -2.03 1.04 -7.78
CA GLN A 76 -2.05 -0.41 -7.56
C GLN A 76 -1.78 -1.21 -8.85
N GLN A 77 -2.29 -0.75 -9.99
CA GLN A 77 -2.02 -1.34 -11.30
C GLN A 77 -0.56 -1.12 -11.75
N ALA A 78 0.03 0.05 -11.51
CA ALA A 78 1.44 0.31 -11.78
C ALA A 78 2.37 -0.57 -10.92
N LEU A 79 2.01 -0.81 -9.65
CA LEU A 79 2.67 -1.78 -8.78
C LEU A 79 2.53 -3.23 -9.29
N SER A 80 1.44 -3.54 -10.01
CA SER A 80 1.18 -4.85 -10.61
C SER A 80 1.82 -5.04 -12.00
N GLN A 81 2.13 -3.94 -12.70
CA GLN A 81 2.71 -3.93 -14.06
C GLN A 81 4.18 -3.52 -14.11
N THR A 82 4.82 -3.27 -12.95
CA THR A 82 6.28 -3.31 -12.94
C THR A 82 6.66 -4.76 -13.30
N PRO A 83 7.39 -5.01 -14.39
CA PRO A 83 7.87 -6.35 -14.65
C PRO A 83 8.68 -6.76 -13.42
N SER A 84 8.20 -7.78 -12.74
CA SER A 84 8.98 -8.61 -11.84
C SER A 84 10.12 -9.20 -12.67
N ALA A 85 11.16 -8.40 -12.91
CA ALA A 85 12.49 -8.83 -13.31
C ALA A 85 13.29 -9.24 -12.06
N ALA A 86 12.58 -9.83 -11.10
CA ALA A 86 13.11 -10.61 -10.01
C ALA A 86 12.06 -11.70 -9.82
N GLU A 87 12.20 -12.73 -10.66
CA GLU A 87 11.78 -14.10 -10.40
C GLU A 87 11.41 -14.27 -8.92
N VAL A 88 10.11 -14.23 -8.63
CA VAL A 88 9.58 -14.63 -7.32
C VAL A 88 9.80 -16.13 -7.24
N GLN A 89 11.04 -16.53 -6.99
CA GLN A 89 11.30 -17.83 -6.41
C GLN A 89 10.49 -17.87 -5.13
N PRO A 90 9.68 -18.91 -4.91
CA PRO A 90 8.88 -19.01 -3.71
C PRO A 90 9.80 -18.80 -2.50
N LEU A 91 9.49 -17.80 -1.66
CA LEU A 91 10.16 -17.48 -0.39
C LEU A 91 10.25 -18.67 0.59
N LYS A 92 9.71 -19.83 0.22
CA LYS A 92 9.82 -21.10 0.93
C LYS A 92 11.19 -21.79 0.78
N SER A 93 12.08 -21.30 -0.09
CA SER A 93 13.37 -21.96 -0.34
C SER A 93 14.55 -21.03 -0.62
N ILE A 94 14.54 -19.79 -0.14
CA ILE A 94 15.75 -18.96 -0.14
C ILE A 94 16.64 -19.44 1.02
N SER A 95 17.81 -19.97 0.69
CA SER A 95 18.81 -20.30 1.71
C SER A 95 19.34 -19.01 2.37
N PRO A 96 19.74 -19.05 3.65
CA PRO A 96 20.30 -17.87 4.34
C PRO A 96 21.41 -17.19 3.54
N HIS A 97 22.25 -17.96 2.87
CA HIS A 97 23.33 -17.44 2.04
C HIS A 97 22.85 -16.67 0.79
N GLN A 98 21.77 -17.12 0.14
CA GLN A 98 21.17 -16.37 -0.97
C GLN A 98 20.54 -15.07 -0.49
N LEU A 99 19.98 -15.06 0.72
CA LEU A 99 19.43 -13.86 1.34
C LEU A 99 20.53 -12.84 1.67
N GLU A 100 21.65 -13.29 2.24
CA GLU A 100 22.85 -12.47 2.50
C GLU A 100 23.35 -11.78 1.24
N GLN A 101 23.48 -12.54 0.14
CA GLN A 101 23.93 -11.99 -1.14
C GLN A 101 22.94 -10.96 -1.71
N LEU A 102 21.63 -11.20 -1.59
CA LEU A 102 20.61 -10.29 -2.09
C LEU A 102 20.58 -8.98 -1.29
N VAL A 103 20.56 -9.08 0.04
CA VAL A 103 20.56 -7.91 0.93
C VAL A 103 21.86 -7.13 0.79
N GLY A 104 23.01 -7.81 0.70
CA GLY A 104 24.31 -7.19 0.47
C GLY A 104 24.37 -6.40 -0.83
N LYS A 105 23.83 -6.95 -1.93
CA LYS A 105 23.72 -6.25 -3.22
C LYS A 105 22.84 -5.02 -3.12
N MET A 106 21.65 -5.14 -2.51
CA MET A 106 20.72 -4.01 -2.36
C MET A 106 21.32 -2.87 -1.53
N LEU A 107 21.95 -3.21 -0.41
CA LEU A 107 22.58 -2.20 0.46
C LEU A 107 23.76 -1.55 -0.25
N SER A 108 24.59 -2.31 -0.97
CA SER A 108 25.72 -1.76 -1.71
C SER A 108 25.29 -0.76 -2.80
N GLN A 109 24.15 -1.00 -3.45
CA GLN A 109 23.58 -0.06 -4.43
C GLN A 109 23.09 1.24 -3.79
N HIS A 110 22.52 1.16 -2.58
CA HIS A 110 22.01 2.32 -1.86
C HIS A 110 23.09 3.14 -1.15
N THR A 111 24.11 2.48 -0.60
CA THR A 111 25.18 3.14 0.17
C THR A 111 26.37 3.55 -0.68
N GLY A 112 26.50 3.01 -1.90
CA GLY A 112 27.65 3.24 -2.77
C GLY A 112 28.94 2.59 -2.27
N ALA A 113 28.87 1.76 -1.22
CA ALA A 113 30.00 1.04 -0.61
C ALA A 113 29.71 -0.46 -0.56
N PRO A 114 30.71 -1.33 -0.77
CA PRO A 114 30.51 -2.77 -0.64
C PRO A 114 30.02 -3.10 0.78
N CYS A 115 28.86 -3.73 0.85
CA CYS A 115 28.23 -4.14 2.09
C CYS A 115 28.23 -5.66 2.19
N VAL A 116 28.86 -6.19 3.24
CA VAL A 116 28.79 -7.62 3.57
C VAL A 116 27.73 -7.80 4.64
N VAL A 117 26.76 -8.68 4.38
CA VAL A 117 25.62 -8.94 5.25
C VAL A 117 25.71 -10.38 5.71
N SER A 118 25.60 -10.59 7.02
CA SER A 118 25.43 -11.90 7.64
C SER A 118 24.03 -11.98 8.24
N VAL A 119 23.30 -13.06 7.96
CA VAL A 119 21.96 -13.27 8.52
C VAL A 119 22.09 -14.10 9.79
N ASP A 120 21.85 -13.49 10.95
CA ASP A 120 21.96 -14.16 12.25
C ASP A 120 20.71 -15.00 12.55
N ASN A 121 19.54 -14.49 12.16
CA ASN A 121 18.26 -15.20 12.31
C ASN A 121 17.24 -14.71 11.26
N ALA A 122 16.45 -15.62 10.71
CA ALA A 122 15.39 -15.31 9.75
C ALA A 122 14.12 -16.12 10.03
N GLU A 123 13.03 -15.42 10.36
CA GLU A 123 11.71 -15.98 10.58
C GLU A 123 10.81 -15.68 9.37
N PHE A 124 10.33 -16.74 8.73
CA PHE A 124 9.41 -16.66 7.59
C PHE A 124 7.97 -16.83 8.08
N SER A 125 7.10 -15.89 7.77
CA SER A 125 5.67 -15.93 8.12
C SER A 125 4.80 -15.75 6.87
N ASN A 126 3.52 -16.12 6.96
CA ASN A 126 2.54 -16.06 5.86
C ASN A 126 2.23 -14.63 5.34
N GLY A 127 2.94 -13.61 5.80
CA GLY A 127 2.81 -12.23 5.32
C GLY A 127 4.13 -11.47 5.18
N GLY A 128 5.28 -12.14 5.35
CA GLY A 128 6.59 -11.49 5.24
C GLY A 128 7.70 -12.21 6.00
N VAL A 129 8.92 -11.67 5.86
CA VAL A 129 10.13 -12.19 6.51
C VAL A 129 10.60 -11.19 7.56
N ARG A 130 10.77 -11.65 8.80
CA ARG A 130 11.44 -10.88 9.85
C ARG A 130 12.83 -11.45 10.05
N MET A 131 13.86 -10.65 9.86
CA MET A 131 15.25 -11.10 9.98
C MET A 131 16.08 -10.13 10.82
N THR A 132 17.03 -10.69 11.56
CA THR A 132 18.11 -9.94 12.22
C THR A 132 19.37 -10.15 11.37
N VAL A 133 19.98 -9.06 10.95
CA VAL A 133 21.20 -9.08 10.12
C VAL A 133 22.30 -8.28 10.78
N SER A 134 23.50 -8.84 10.77
CA SER A 134 24.74 -8.13 11.08
C SER A 134 25.31 -7.56 9.79
N LEU A 135 25.50 -6.25 9.76
CA LEU A 135 26.01 -5.52 8.61
C LEU A 135 27.44 -5.05 8.89
N VAL A 136 28.38 -5.44 8.04
CA VAL A 136 29.71 -4.84 8.00
C VAL A 136 29.78 -3.96 6.75
N VAL A 137 29.85 -2.65 6.95
CA VAL A 137 30.08 -1.67 5.88
C VAL A 137 31.55 -1.31 5.89
N GLU A 138 32.31 -1.75 4.90
CA GLU A 138 33.65 -1.23 4.66
C GLU A 138 33.53 0.17 4.07
N GLN A 139 33.45 1.19 4.93
CA GLN A 139 33.60 2.56 4.47
C GLN A 139 35.09 2.83 4.27
N LYS A 140 35.52 3.07 3.03
CA LYS A 140 36.76 3.81 2.80
C LYS A 140 36.57 5.20 3.38
N LEU A 141 37.10 5.44 4.58
CA LEU A 141 37.25 6.78 5.12
C LEU A 141 37.98 7.62 4.06
N PRO A 142 37.47 8.81 3.69
CA PRO A 142 38.22 9.70 2.82
C PRO A 142 39.56 9.98 3.50
N SER A 143 40.66 9.67 2.82
CA SER A 143 42.00 10.01 3.28
C SER A 143 42.06 11.53 3.41
N ALA A 144 42.22 12.01 4.65
CA ALA A 144 42.43 13.42 4.97
C ALA A 144 43.78 13.91 4.44
#